data_AF-A0A5S9X7L7-F1
#
_entry.id   AF-A0A5S9X7L7-F1
#
_cell.length_a   1.000
_cell.length_b   1.000
_cell.length_c   1.000
_cell.angle_alpha   90.00
_cell.angle_beta   90.00
_cell.angle_gamma   90.00
#
_symmetry.space_group_name_H-M   'P 1'
#
loop_
_entity.id
_entity.type
_entity.pdbx_description
1 polymer ?
#
loop_
_entity_poly.entity_id
_entity_poly.type
_entity_poly.pdbx_seq_one_letter_code
_entity_poly.pdbx_strand_id
1 'polypeptide(L)'
;MPPLFLPSSSSALFLLLLLLLTLQTLTSISLSQPQALRSPEKCGNFSVSFPFQLSSSSSAAAFRLSCENSSTLFLHINHQSYRIIEFFTDGLLVDFPSSPSCRQFNDLRSFPFSANQFFSISFENVIGLYDCEDSSLCKFGCETNDLFGCDGREEDETSGGDIGCCYPLSDHSAWRVGDDFSVFSRYGCRGFSSWLVPRGTNRGKRGVKLEWAIPRNSPEAICDREARTVNATAIEGSVRCVCRDGFVGDGFLHGTGCLKSCFKDGKELYGDKCKIKKHNGKKLTVLAGVLAPLFILGSLLALFCLLKRPVTSHKDQQFDISTTTTTTNSVSFRKGYNKTRLFTYRELEEATKGFQDSQKLTQGKTGTIYSGNLTNGTRVIVHKVLCENQIEFMEISSQIDHLSAVLHRNLARIIGFCMDIGYNPLVVYEYPVNGSLGDRLRLGLDWCKRVNIVAEVAGLLALLQYENYPPILHTNISSGNIFLDEDFQAKVTGFGLQRKQRIDTSMYDFAVLLLEIVTGLKQREETVTQALQKIRSGKLEEIVDPSMYFHEQPVAFREQIGLVADIATRCVLFGGDGKFGMVDAARELLQIAGNNGGGGCDKKRDGIEETFSNSSLLQMISMSPDSIYLPKT
;
A
#
# COMPACT_ATOMS: atom_id res chain seq x y z
N MET A 1 22.18 -3.07 -87.66
CA MET A 1 23.09 -3.88 -86.81
C MET A 1 23.98 -2.89 -86.08
N PRO A 2 23.94 -2.79 -84.73
CA PRO A 2 24.18 -3.88 -83.75
C PRO A 2 22.94 -4.25 -82.91
N PRO A 3 23.02 -5.26 -82.03
CA PRO A 3 21.89 -6.06 -81.58
C PRO A 3 21.23 -5.58 -80.27
N LEU A 4 19.93 -5.88 -80.16
CA LEU A 4 19.18 -5.94 -78.90
C LEU A 4 19.76 -7.04 -78.01
N PHE A 5 20.37 -6.66 -76.90
CA PHE A 5 20.61 -7.58 -75.78
C PHE A 5 19.31 -7.75 -75.00
N LEU A 6 18.66 -8.90 -75.19
CA LEU A 6 17.73 -9.46 -74.24
C LEU A 6 18.48 -9.78 -72.93
N PRO A 7 17.96 -9.40 -71.75
CA PRO A 7 18.48 -9.95 -70.50
C PRO A 7 18.21 -11.45 -70.49
N SER A 8 19.25 -12.22 -70.17
CA SER A 8 19.23 -13.67 -70.04
C SER A 8 18.12 -14.16 -69.10
N SER A 9 17.46 -15.26 -69.49
CA SER A 9 16.38 -15.90 -68.71
C SER A 9 16.79 -16.28 -67.29
N SER A 10 18.08 -16.37 -66.99
CA SER A 10 18.61 -16.60 -65.63
C SER A 10 18.28 -15.49 -64.64
N SER A 11 18.15 -14.23 -65.08
CA SER A 11 17.90 -13.10 -64.18
C SER A 11 16.46 -13.04 -63.70
N ALA A 12 15.52 -13.38 -64.58
CA ALA A 12 14.10 -13.49 -64.26
C ALA A 12 13.79 -14.73 -63.41
N LEU A 13 14.49 -15.85 -63.67
CA LEU A 13 14.38 -17.05 -62.84
C LEU A 13 14.91 -16.82 -61.43
N PHE A 14 16.00 -16.07 -61.27
CA PHE A 14 16.57 -15.74 -59.96
C PHE A 14 15.63 -14.84 -59.13
N LEU A 15 15.00 -13.84 -59.77
CA LEU A 15 13.99 -13.00 -59.14
C LEU A 15 12.71 -13.78 -58.78
N LEU A 16 12.28 -14.73 -59.61
CA LEU A 16 11.14 -15.60 -59.32
C LEU A 16 11.44 -16.56 -58.16
N LEU A 17 12.67 -17.11 -58.11
CA LEU A 17 13.12 -17.98 -57.02
C LEU A 17 13.20 -17.21 -55.70
N LEU A 18 13.72 -15.98 -55.71
CA LEU A 18 13.72 -15.10 -54.53
C LEU A 18 12.29 -14.77 -54.08
N LEU A 19 11.37 -14.50 -55.01
CA LEU A 19 9.97 -14.24 -54.70
C LEU A 19 9.30 -15.46 -54.05
N LEU A 20 9.56 -16.67 -54.58
CA LEU A 20 9.04 -17.93 -54.05
C LEU A 20 9.65 -18.29 -52.67
N LEU A 21 10.95 -18.02 -52.45
CA LEU A 21 11.61 -18.17 -51.14
C LEU A 21 11.07 -17.16 -50.11
N THR A 22 10.73 -15.93 -50.52
CA THR A 22 10.02 -14.98 -49.64
C THR A 22 8.58 -15.41 -49.37
N LEU A 23 7.90 -16.08 -50.32
CA LEU A 23 6.55 -16.59 -50.11
C LEU A 23 6.51 -17.82 -49.17
N GLN A 24 7.54 -18.68 -49.21
CA GLN A 24 7.68 -19.84 -48.30
C GLN A 24 8.10 -19.44 -46.88
N THR A 25 8.80 -18.32 -46.71
CA THR A 25 9.11 -17.75 -45.38
C THR A 25 7.92 -17.00 -44.76
N LEU A 26 6.92 -16.63 -45.56
CA LEU A 26 5.66 -16.04 -45.08
C LEU A 26 4.57 -17.08 -44.73
N THR A 27 4.71 -18.34 -45.14
CA THR A 27 3.74 -19.43 -44.82
C THR A 27 4.19 -20.35 -43.68
N SER A 28 5.38 -20.16 -43.10
CA SER A 28 5.90 -20.94 -41.97
C SER A 28 5.83 -20.26 -40.61
N ILE A 29 5.14 -19.12 -40.50
CA ILE A 29 4.69 -18.61 -39.20
C ILE A 29 3.29 -19.19 -38.96
N SER A 30 3.25 -20.48 -38.59
CA SER A 30 2.14 -20.95 -37.79
C SER A 30 2.18 -20.15 -36.49
N LEU A 31 1.32 -19.15 -36.42
CA LEU A 31 0.96 -18.54 -35.15
C LEU A 31 0.38 -19.69 -34.32
N SER A 32 1.20 -20.27 -33.44
CA SER A 32 0.66 -20.91 -32.25
C SER A 32 -0.18 -19.82 -31.60
N GLN A 33 -1.51 -19.94 -31.74
CA GLN A 33 -2.41 -19.17 -30.92
C GLN A 33 -1.94 -19.36 -29.48
N PRO A 34 -1.69 -18.29 -28.71
CA PRO A 34 -1.68 -18.42 -27.27
C PRO A 34 -3.02 -19.08 -26.94
N GLN A 35 -3.00 -20.20 -26.21
CA GLN A 35 -4.21 -20.80 -25.67
C GLN A 35 -5.07 -19.66 -25.13
N ALA A 36 -6.28 -19.51 -25.67
CA ALA A 36 -7.21 -18.50 -25.22
C ALA A 36 -7.30 -18.61 -23.69
N LEU A 37 -6.97 -17.52 -22.99
CA LEU A 37 -7.07 -17.39 -21.55
C LEU A 37 -8.42 -17.96 -21.12
N ARG A 38 -8.44 -19.15 -20.49
CA ARG A 38 -9.69 -19.75 -20.01
C ARG A 38 -10.28 -18.75 -19.03
N SER A 39 -11.44 -18.20 -19.35
CA SER A 39 -12.18 -17.35 -18.42
C SER A 39 -12.44 -18.16 -17.15
N PRO A 40 -12.17 -17.62 -15.94
CA PRO A 40 -12.41 -18.34 -14.70
C PRO A 40 -13.87 -18.77 -14.61
N GLU A 41 -14.09 -20.02 -14.19
CA GLU A 41 -15.43 -20.57 -14.05
C GLU A 41 -16.14 -19.89 -12.87
N LYS A 42 -17.47 -19.70 -12.95
CA LYS A 42 -18.23 -19.00 -11.90
C LYS A 42 -19.30 -19.90 -11.30
N CYS A 43 -19.49 -19.76 -10.00
CA CYS A 43 -20.60 -20.34 -9.24
C CYS A 43 -21.14 -19.26 -8.30
N GLY A 44 -22.36 -18.76 -8.53
CA GLY A 44 -22.87 -17.59 -7.84
C GLY A 44 -21.92 -16.40 -7.94
N ASN A 45 -21.49 -15.88 -6.79
CA ASN A 45 -20.53 -14.77 -6.69
C ASN A 45 -19.06 -15.23 -6.67
N PHE A 46 -18.80 -16.54 -6.66
CA PHE A 46 -17.45 -17.08 -6.61
C PHE A 46 -16.82 -17.15 -8.00
N SER A 47 -15.59 -16.65 -8.11
CA SER A 47 -14.72 -16.83 -9.27
C SER A 47 -13.73 -17.96 -8.97
N VAL A 48 -13.89 -19.10 -9.63
CA VAL A 48 -13.04 -20.27 -9.46
C VAL A 48 -11.79 -20.11 -10.33
N SER A 49 -10.63 -20.16 -9.69
CA SER A 49 -9.32 -20.05 -10.33
C SER A 49 -8.49 -21.30 -10.06
N PHE A 50 -7.46 -21.52 -10.88
CA PHE A 50 -6.54 -22.64 -10.68
C PHE A 50 -5.96 -22.63 -9.25
N PRO A 51 -5.80 -23.79 -8.58
CA PRO A 51 -5.98 -25.17 -9.08
C PRO A 51 -7.41 -25.72 -9.00
N PHE A 52 -8.39 -24.93 -8.55
CA PHE A 52 -9.77 -25.37 -8.37
C PHE A 52 -10.53 -25.48 -9.70
N GLN A 53 -11.44 -26.45 -9.79
CA GLN A 53 -12.22 -26.73 -11.02
C GLN A 53 -13.65 -27.24 -10.72
N LEU A 54 -14.65 -26.81 -11.49
CA LEU A 54 -16.06 -27.23 -11.33
C LEU A 54 -16.41 -28.50 -12.15
N SER A 55 -15.64 -28.85 -13.18
CA SER A 55 -15.97 -29.96 -14.10
C SER A 55 -14.83 -30.97 -14.31
N SER A 56 -15.20 -32.21 -14.66
CA SER A 56 -14.42 -33.45 -14.56
C SER A 56 -13.35 -33.67 -15.65
N SER A 57 -12.68 -32.63 -16.13
CA SER A 57 -11.58 -32.78 -17.09
C SER A 57 -10.22 -32.75 -16.38
N SER A 58 -9.78 -33.93 -15.95
CA SER A 58 -8.39 -34.38 -15.72
C SER A 58 -7.32 -33.30 -15.47
N SER A 59 -6.85 -33.18 -14.23
CA SER A 59 -5.41 -33.10 -13.85
C SER A 59 -5.21 -33.29 -12.33
N ALA A 60 -6.08 -32.72 -11.47
CA ALA A 60 -6.02 -32.96 -10.02
C ALA A 60 -7.41 -33.27 -9.43
N ALA A 61 -7.63 -34.52 -9.00
CA ALA A 61 -8.85 -34.90 -8.28
C ALA A 61 -9.01 -34.17 -6.94
N ALA A 62 -7.91 -33.65 -6.38
CA ALA A 62 -7.88 -33.03 -5.07
C ALA A 62 -8.62 -31.67 -5.00
N PHE A 63 -8.57 -30.87 -6.06
CA PHE A 63 -9.14 -29.51 -6.07
C PHE A 63 -10.53 -29.43 -6.73
N ARG A 64 -11.27 -30.55 -6.69
CA ARG A 64 -12.57 -30.65 -7.33
C ARG A 64 -13.63 -29.93 -6.50
N LEU A 65 -14.37 -29.04 -7.17
CA LEU A 65 -15.50 -28.34 -6.63
C LEU A 65 -16.82 -28.82 -7.26
N SER A 66 -17.94 -28.66 -6.56
CA SER A 66 -19.27 -28.76 -7.14
C SER A 66 -20.09 -27.51 -6.85
N CYS A 67 -20.81 -27.03 -7.86
CA CYS A 67 -21.74 -25.92 -7.72
C CYS A 67 -23.17 -26.47 -7.71
N GLU A 68 -23.84 -26.37 -6.58
CA GLU A 68 -25.25 -26.73 -6.44
C GLU A 68 -26.12 -25.47 -6.59
N ASN A 69 -27.29 -25.61 -7.22
CA ASN A 69 -28.24 -24.50 -7.47
C ASN A 69 -27.60 -23.25 -8.10
N SER A 70 -26.50 -23.42 -8.84
CA SER A 70 -25.73 -22.34 -9.47
C SER A 70 -25.25 -21.23 -8.52
N SER A 71 -25.26 -21.46 -7.21
CA SER A 71 -25.03 -20.43 -6.19
C SER A 71 -24.23 -20.91 -4.99
N THR A 72 -24.38 -22.18 -4.59
CA THR A 72 -23.68 -22.77 -3.45
C THR A 72 -22.53 -23.65 -3.91
N LEU A 73 -21.32 -23.32 -3.47
CA LEU A 73 -20.09 -23.98 -3.88
C LEU A 73 -19.60 -24.94 -2.79
N PHE A 74 -19.19 -26.14 -3.19
CA PHE A 74 -18.69 -27.17 -2.28
C PHE A 74 -17.31 -27.65 -2.70
N LEU A 75 -16.45 -27.86 -1.72
CA LEU A 75 -15.16 -28.54 -1.85
C LEU A 75 -15.31 -30.01 -1.41
N HIS A 76 -14.79 -30.92 -2.21
CA HIS A 76 -14.79 -32.35 -1.89
C HIS A 76 -13.39 -32.81 -1.50
N ILE A 77 -13.24 -33.26 -0.25
CA ILE A 77 -11.98 -33.83 0.25
C ILE A 77 -12.28 -35.25 0.74
N ASN A 78 -11.63 -36.24 0.13
CA ASN A 78 -11.88 -37.65 0.40
C ASN A 78 -13.38 -38.02 0.21
N HIS A 79 -14.07 -38.36 1.30
CA HIS A 79 -15.50 -38.70 1.31
C HIS A 79 -16.38 -37.62 1.96
N GLN A 80 -15.81 -36.44 2.21
CA GLN A 80 -16.51 -35.32 2.86
C GLN A 80 -16.67 -34.15 1.90
N SER A 81 -17.79 -33.44 2.04
CA SER A 81 -18.13 -32.25 1.26
C SER A 81 -18.30 -31.06 2.19
N TYR A 82 -17.58 -29.98 1.91
CA TYR A 82 -17.61 -28.76 2.72
C TYR A 82 -18.12 -27.59 1.89
N ARG A 83 -19.11 -26.87 2.41
CA ARG A 83 -19.63 -25.65 1.78
C ARG A 83 -18.60 -24.54 1.88
N ILE A 84 -18.24 -23.91 0.76
CA ILE A 84 -17.30 -22.79 0.74
C ILE A 84 -18.06 -21.50 1.07
N ILE A 85 -17.54 -20.74 2.02
CA ILE A 85 -18.03 -19.41 2.41
C ILE A 85 -17.22 -18.33 1.68
N GLU A 86 -15.89 -18.45 1.62
CA GLU A 86 -14.99 -17.42 1.10
C GLU A 86 -13.66 -18.00 0.60
N PHE A 87 -13.06 -17.38 -0.42
CA PHE A 87 -11.71 -17.71 -0.90
C PHE A 87 -10.68 -16.70 -0.41
N PHE A 88 -9.50 -17.18 -0.09
CA PHE A 88 -8.30 -16.41 0.22
C PHE A 88 -7.17 -16.77 -0.74
N THR A 89 -6.13 -15.96 -0.78
CA THR A 89 -4.93 -16.22 -1.59
C THR A 89 -4.15 -17.45 -1.12
N ASP A 90 -4.32 -17.82 0.14
CA ASP A 90 -3.64 -18.95 0.80
C ASP A 90 -4.59 -20.06 1.24
N GLY A 91 -5.89 -19.87 1.15
CA GLY A 91 -6.84 -20.76 1.80
C GLY A 91 -8.27 -20.57 1.34
N LEU A 92 -9.17 -21.29 1.99
CA LEU A 92 -10.61 -21.14 1.83
C LEU A 92 -11.30 -21.31 3.18
N LEU A 93 -12.34 -20.52 3.43
CA LEU A 93 -13.17 -20.66 4.62
C LEU A 93 -14.33 -21.59 4.29
N VAL A 94 -14.42 -22.71 5.00
CA VAL A 94 -15.53 -23.64 4.88
C VAL A 94 -16.50 -23.53 6.04
N ASP A 95 -17.77 -23.84 5.75
CA ASP A 95 -18.79 -24.01 6.75
C ASP A 95 -18.71 -25.40 7.38
N PHE A 96 -19.38 -25.54 8.53
CA PHE A 96 -19.51 -26.80 9.22
C PHE A 96 -20.55 -27.72 8.55
N PRO A 97 -20.38 -29.05 8.64
CA PRO A 97 -21.40 -29.98 8.19
C PRO A 97 -22.71 -29.84 9.00
N SER A 98 -23.85 -30.05 8.34
CA SER A 98 -25.15 -30.37 8.95
C SER A 98 -26.06 -29.27 9.54
N SER A 99 -25.80 -27.96 9.38
CA SER A 99 -26.85 -26.92 9.51
C SER A 99 -26.37 -25.53 9.06
N PRO A 100 -27.22 -24.69 8.42
CA PRO A 100 -26.92 -23.28 8.17
C PRO A 100 -26.99 -22.40 9.43
N SER A 101 -27.58 -22.91 10.52
CA SER A 101 -27.63 -22.22 11.82
C SER A 101 -26.48 -22.66 12.73
N CYS A 102 -25.85 -21.69 13.39
CA CYS A 102 -24.78 -21.90 14.35
C CYS A 102 -25.27 -22.81 15.48
N ARG A 103 -24.68 -24.01 15.61
CA ARG A 103 -24.83 -24.86 16.80
C ARG A 103 -23.46 -24.99 17.45
N GLN A 104 -23.43 -24.94 18.78
CA GLN A 104 -22.30 -25.48 19.54
C GLN A 104 -22.21 -26.97 19.18
N PHE A 105 -21.04 -27.41 18.71
CA PHE A 105 -20.83 -28.83 18.44
C PHE A 105 -20.45 -29.48 19.75
N ASN A 106 -21.36 -30.27 20.33
CA ASN A 106 -21.12 -31.03 21.57
C ASN A 106 -20.27 -32.30 21.32
N ASP A 107 -19.63 -32.39 20.16
CA ASP A 107 -18.70 -33.45 19.79
C ASP A 107 -17.57 -32.85 18.96
N LEU A 108 -16.34 -32.95 19.46
CA LEU A 108 -15.11 -32.50 18.80
C LEU A 108 -14.85 -33.20 17.45
N ARG A 109 -15.51 -34.34 17.17
CA ARG A 109 -15.42 -35.07 15.90
C ARG A 109 -16.44 -34.61 14.86
N SER A 110 -17.27 -33.61 15.18
CA SER A 110 -18.33 -33.11 14.29
C SER A 110 -17.80 -32.42 13.03
N PHE A 111 -16.53 -32.03 13.01
CA PHE A 111 -15.83 -31.59 11.79
C PHE A 111 -14.84 -32.69 11.37
N PRO A 112 -15.28 -33.70 10.60
CA PRO A 112 -14.42 -34.78 10.17
C PRO A 112 -13.49 -34.22 9.10
N PHE A 113 -12.24 -33.93 9.42
CA PHE A 113 -11.23 -33.45 8.48
C PHE A 113 -9.96 -34.27 8.62
N SER A 114 -9.39 -34.68 7.49
CA SER A 114 -8.11 -35.38 7.45
C SER A 114 -7.17 -34.60 6.55
N ALA A 115 -6.13 -34.05 7.16
CA ALA A 115 -5.07 -33.37 6.44
C ALA A 115 -4.47 -34.30 5.38
N ASN A 116 -4.09 -33.73 4.25
CA ASN A 116 -3.47 -34.44 3.15
C ASN A 116 -2.42 -33.54 2.48
N GLN A 117 -1.79 -34.03 1.42
CA GLN A 117 -0.73 -33.29 0.72
C GLN A 117 -1.19 -31.99 0.02
N PHE A 118 -2.50 -31.73 -0.03
CA PHE A 118 -3.11 -30.57 -0.68
C PHE A 118 -3.87 -29.62 0.27
N PHE A 119 -4.40 -30.13 1.38
CA PHE A 119 -5.21 -29.35 2.33
C PHE A 119 -4.86 -29.66 3.78
N SER A 120 -4.86 -28.62 4.62
CA SER A 120 -4.69 -28.72 6.07
C SER A 120 -5.48 -27.63 6.77
N ILE A 121 -5.83 -27.81 8.05
CA ILE A 121 -6.46 -26.76 8.85
C ILE A 121 -5.42 -25.65 9.07
N SER A 122 -5.80 -24.40 8.76
CA SER A 122 -4.91 -23.26 8.95
C SER A 122 -4.76 -22.93 10.44
N PHE A 123 -3.55 -22.58 10.87
CA PHE A 123 -3.30 -22.10 12.24
C PHE A 123 -3.95 -20.73 12.54
N GLU A 124 -4.51 -20.06 11.53
CA GLU A 124 -5.22 -18.78 11.68
C GLU A 124 -6.62 -18.94 12.27
N ASN A 125 -7.10 -20.17 12.45
CA ASN A 125 -8.36 -20.40 13.14
C ASN A 125 -8.22 -20.15 14.64
N VAL A 126 -9.27 -19.58 15.21
CA VAL A 126 -9.47 -19.41 16.64
C VAL A 126 -10.60 -20.33 17.06
N ILE A 127 -10.33 -21.21 18.02
CA ILE A 127 -11.26 -22.23 18.48
C ILE A 127 -11.86 -21.81 19.82
N GLY A 128 -13.19 -21.72 19.89
CA GLY A 128 -13.90 -21.69 21.16
C GLY A 128 -14.12 -23.11 21.64
N LEU A 129 -13.71 -23.41 22.87
CA LEU A 129 -13.82 -24.74 23.46
C LEU A 129 -14.84 -24.72 24.60
N TYR A 130 -15.60 -25.80 24.73
CA TYR A 130 -16.69 -25.91 25.70
C TYR A 130 -16.49 -27.11 26.62
N ASP A 131 -16.86 -26.90 27.90
CA ASP A 131 -16.86 -27.92 28.95
C ASP A 131 -15.52 -28.66 29.05
N CYS A 132 -14.42 -27.90 29.12
CA CYS A 132 -13.07 -28.42 29.30
C CYS A 132 -12.75 -28.59 30.80
N GLU A 133 -12.10 -29.70 31.14
CA GLU A 133 -11.63 -29.94 32.51
C GLU A 133 -10.31 -29.20 32.80
N ASP A 134 -9.47 -29.01 31.77
CA ASP A 134 -8.19 -28.31 31.89
C ASP A 134 -8.28 -26.86 31.40
N SER A 135 -8.26 -25.91 32.33
CA SER A 135 -8.32 -24.48 32.04
C SER A 135 -7.03 -23.90 31.45
N SER A 136 -5.91 -24.64 31.43
CA SER A 136 -4.64 -24.17 30.86
C SER A 136 -4.69 -24.01 29.34
N LEU A 137 -5.68 -24.63 28.69
CA LEU A 137 -5.98 -24.43 27.29
C LEU A 137 -6.43 -23.01 26.96
N CYS A 138 -7.16 -22.37 27.86
CA CYS A 138 -7.80 -21.09 27.56
C CYS A 138 -6.73 -19.98 27.52
N LYS A 139 -6.62 -19.29 26.38
CA LYS A 139 -5.65 -18.21 26.17
C LYS A 139 -6.34 -16.85 26.27
N PHE A 140 -5.69 -15.94 26.98
CA PHE A 140 -6.08 -14.54 27.08
C PHE A 140 -5.95 -13.83 25.71
N GLY A 141 -6.80 -12.82 25.47
CA GLY A 141 -6.79 -12.02 24.25
C GLY A 141 -7.74 -12.50 23.15
N CYS A 142 -8.51 -13.57 23.38
CA CYS A 142 -9.65 -13.88 22.52
C CYS A 142 -10.91 -13.08 22.87
N GLU A 143 -11.04 -12.66 24.13
CA GLU A 143 -12.14 -11.81 24.60
C GLU A 143 -12.17 -10.42 23.91
N THR A 144 -11.08 -10.01 23.27
CA THR A 144 -11.00 -8.76 22.49
C THR A 144 -11.52 -8.90 21.06
N ASN A 145 -11.85 -10.12 20.62
CA ASN A 145 -12.42 -10.37 19.32
C ASN A 145 -13.94 -10.43 19.41
N ASP A 146 -14.63 -9.71 18.54
CA ASP A 146 -16.07 -9.80 18.32
C ASP A 146 -16.39 -11.13 17.61
N LEU A 147 -16.48 -12.19 18.40
CA LEU A 147 -16.85 -13.53 17.96
C LEU A 147 -18.34 -13.74 18.22
N PHE A 148 -19.17 -13.35 17.24
CA PHE A 148 -20.62 -13.44 17.38
C PHE A 148 -21.07 -14.87 17.76
N GLY A 149 -21.94 -14.94 18.79
CA GLY A 149 -22.52 -16.17 19.32
C GLY A 149 -23.55 -16.82 18.40
N CYS A 150 -24.00 -18.01 18.77
CA CYS A 150 -24.91 -18.83 17.96
C CYS A 150 -26.42 -18.56 18.17
N ASP A 151 -26.79 -17.60 19.04
CA ASP A 151 -28.11 -17.58 19.68
C ASP A 151 -29.26 -17.00 18.82
N GLY A 152 -29.03 -16.84 17.51
CA GLY A 152 -30.10 -16.60 16.54
C GLY A 152 -30.85 -15.28 16.67
N ARG A 153 -30.29 -14.29 17.38
CA ARG A 153 -30.78 -12.90 17.35
C ARG A 153 -29.77 -12.04 16.60
N GLU A 154 -30.00 -11.87 15.30
CA GLU A 154 -29.25 -10.94 14.45
C GLU A 154 -29.48 -9.45 14.83
N GLU A 155 -30.21 -9.16 15.91
CA GLU A 155 -30.66 -7.80 16.26
C GLU A 155 -30.36 -7.35 17.70
N ASP A 156 -29.64 -8.13 18.51
CA ASP A 156 -29.22 -7.70 19.85
C ASP A 156 -27.69 -7.53 19.89
N GLU A 157 -27.20 -6.30 19.67
CA GLU A 157 -25.80 -5.89 19.88
C GLU A 157 -25.31 -6.10 21.33
N THR A 158 -26.20 -6.55 22.23
CA THR A 158 -25.92 -6.79 23.66
C THR A 158 -25.81 -8.26 24.06
N SER A 159 -25.81 -9.21 23.13
CA SER A 159 -25.69 -10.65 23.46
C SER A 159 -24.43 -11.29 22.85
N GLY A 160 -23.26 -10.78 23.24
CA GLY A 160 -22.00 -11.49 23.04
C GLY A 160 -21.98 -12.74 23.92
N GLY A 161 -22.24 -13.91 23.32
CA GLY A 161 -22.06 -15.18 24.00
C GLY A 161 -20.58 -15.35 24.34
N ASP A 162 -20.25 -15.18 25.62
CA ASP A 162 -18.89 -15.26 26.14
C ASP A 162 -18.29 -16.64 25.79
N ILE A 163 -17.24 -16.66 24.95
CA ILE A 163 -16.49 -17.89 24.68
C ILE A 163 -15.65 -18.13 25.93
N GLY A 164 -16.23 -18.83 26.91
CA GLY A 164 -15.60 -19.03 28.22
C GLY A 164 -14.19 -19.65 28.16
N CYS A 165 -13.85 -20.34 27.06
CA CYS A 165 -12.50 -20.81 26.80
C CYS A 165 -12.14 -20.68 25.32
N CYS A 166 -11.08 -19.94 25.00
CA CYS A 166 -10.60 -19.78 23.64
C CYS A 166 -9.18 -20.30 23.45
N TYR A 167 -8.91 -20.89 22.29
CA TYR A 167 -7.60 -21.38 21.90
C TYR A 167 -7.27 -20.96 20.44
N PRO A 168 -6.31 -20.05 20.20
CA PRO A 168 -5.81 -19.78 18.86
C PRO A 168 -4.90 -20.91 18.38
N LEU A 169 -5.14 -21.45 17.18
CA LEU A 169 -4.34 -22.58 16.66
C LEU A 169 -2.86 -22.22 16.41
N SER A 170 -2.55 -20.93 16.32
CA SER A 170 -1.19 -20.38 16.25
C SER A 170 -0.36 -20.54 17.53
N ASP A 171 -0.98 -20.90 18.67
CA ASP A 171 -0.29 -21.11 19.94
C ASP A 171 0.51 -22.43 19.97
N HIS A 172 0.09 -23.43 19.18
CA HIS A 172 0.78 -24.71 19.00
C HIS A 172 1.01 -25.59 20.27
N SER A 173 0.57 -25.18 21.46
CA SER A 173 0.77 -25.95 22.70
C SER A 173 -0.09 -27.21 22.76
N ALA A 174 -1.36 -27.11 22.38
CA ALA A 174 -2.34 -28.18 22.46
C ALA A 174 -2.78 -28.74 21.10
N TRP A 175 -2.58 -28.00 20.01
CA TRP A 175 -2.92 -28.42 18.66
C TRP A 175 -1.73 -28.20 17.74
N ARG A 176 -1.41 -29.17 16.89
CA ARG A 176 -0.32 -29.08 15.90
C ARG A 176 -0.86 -29.21 14.49
N VAL A 177 -0.09 -28.70 13.53
CA VAL A 177 -0.41 -28.85 12.11
C VAL A 177 -0.59 -30.34 11.78
N GLY A 178 -1.72 -30.66 11.15
CA GLY A 178 -2.12 -32.04 10.82
C GLY A 178 -3.10 -32.66 11.81
N ASP A 179 -3.22 -32.11 13.02
CA ASP A 179 -4.21 -32.55 14.00
C ASP A 179 -5.63 -32.12 13.59
N ASP A 180 -6.61 -32.96 13.91
CA ASP A 180 -8.02 -32.56 13.92
C ASP A 180 -8.40 -31.93 15.27
N PHE A 181 -9.66 -31.52 15.44
CA PHE A 181 -10.12 -30.92 16.70
C PHE A 181 -10.36 -31.94 17.83
N SER A 182 -10.29 -33.24 17.53
CA SER A 182 -10.46 -34.27 18.56
C SER A 182 -9.31 -34.29 19.56
N VAL A 183 -8.16 -33.67 19.24
CA VAL A 183 -7.03 -33.52 20.17
C VAL A 183 -7.38 -32.73 21.43
N PHE A 184 -8.45 -31.93 21.42
CA PHE A 184 -8.91 -31.22 22.61
C PHE A 184 -9.63 -32.13 23.63
N SER A 185 -10.03 -33.34 23.23
CA SER A 185 -10.68 -34.31 24.13
C SER A 185 -9.77 -34.75 25.28
N ARG A 186 -8.45 -34.73 25.08
CA ARG A 186 -7.46 -35.06 26.12
C ARG A 186 -7.40 -34.05 27.27
N TYR A 187 -8.03 -32.88 27.09
CA TYR A 187 -8.16 -31.82 28.08
C TYR A 187 -9.59 -31.74 28.65
N GLY A 188 -10.39 -32.79 28.43
CA GLY A 188 -11.76 -32.89 28.93
C GLY A 188 -12.80 -32.12 28.11
N CYS A 189 -12.40 -31.35 27.09
CA CYS A 189 -13.33 -30.57 26.28
C CYS A 189 -14.36 -31.46 25.58
N ARG A 190 -15.64 -31.09 25.64
CA ARG A 190 -16.72 -31.82 24.97
C ARG A 190 -17.10 -31.25 23.63
N GLY A 191 -16.89 -29.96 23.44
CA GLY A 191 -17.37 -29.28 22.24
C GLY A 191 -16.49 -28.14 21.79
N PHE A 192 -16.80 -27.65 20.59
CA PHE A 192 -16.07 -26.53 20.02
C PHE A 192 -16.89 -25.69 19.02
N SER A 193 -16.33 -24.53 18.70
CA SER A 193 -16.68 -23.66 17.58
C SER A 193 -15.39 -23.07 16.99
N SER A 194 -15.45 -22.60 15.75
CA SER A 194 -14.28 -22.09 15.03
C SER A 194 -14.63 -20.80 14.29
N TRP A 195 -13.70 -19.85 14.36
CA TRP A 195 -13.75 -18.60 13.64
C TRP A 195 -12.40 -18.31 12.99
N LEU A 196 -12.46 -17.65 11.85
CA LEU A 196 -11.32 -16.96 11.26
C LEU A 196 -11.39 -15.49 11.69
N VAL A 197 -10.31 -14.96 12.26
CA VAL A 197 -10.19 -13.53 12.56
C VAL A 197 -9.22 -12.92 11.53
N PRO A 198 -9.70 -12.25 10.47
CA PRO A 198 -8.83 -11.64 9.47
C PRO A 198 -7.91 -10.60 10.10
N ARG A 199 -6.66 -10.53 9.63
CA ARG A 199 -5.67 -9.55 10.11
C ARG A 199 -6.20 -8.12 9.94
N GLY A 200 -6.05 -7.30 10.98
CA GLY A 200 -6.52 -5.92 11.01
C GLY A 200 -8.02 -5.76 11.34
N THR A 201 -8.69 -6.84 11.74
CA THR A 201 -10.08 -6.81 12.21
C THR A 201 -10.21 -7.57 13.52
N ASN A 202 -11.10 -7.13 14.39
CA ASN A 202 -11.46 -7.87 15.61
C ASN A 202 -12.70 -8.75 15.40
N ARG A 203 -13.35 -8.67 14.23
CA ARG A 203 -14.57 -9.44 13.93
C ARG A 203 -14.23 -10.82 13.37
N GLY A 204 -14.65 -11.86 14.08
CA GLY A 204 -14.50 -13.24 13.63
C GLY A 204 -15.55 -13.63 12.58
N LYS A 205 -15.10 -14.21 11.47
CA LYS A 205 -15.96 -14.90 10.51
C LYS A 205 -16.09 -16.37 10.92
N ARG A 206 -17.31 -16.83 11.18
CA ARG A 206 -17.58 -18.24 11.52
C ARG A 206 -17.16 -19.17 10.38
N GLY A 207 -16.49 -20.25 10.73
CA GLY A 207 -16.07 -21.31 9.81
C GLY A 207 -14.70 -21.87 10.15
N VAL A 208 -14.23 -22.79 9.32
CA VAL A 208 -12.88 -23.37 9.42
C VAL A 208 -12.08 -22.95 8.19
N LYS A 209 -11.05 -22.13 8.37
CA LYS A 209 -10.09 -21.79 7.32
C LYS A 209 -9.20 -23.01 7.05
N LEU A 210 -9.23 -23.51 5.82
CA LEU A 210 -8.30 -24.51 5.33
C LEU A 210 -7.20 -23.81 4.52
N GLU A 211 -5.94 -24.16 4.77
CA GLU A 211 -4.85 -23.82 3.86
C GLU A 211 -4.83 -24.84 2.72
N TRP A 212 -4.51 -24.38 1.51
CA TRP A 212 -4.32 -25.26 0.36
C TRP A 212 -2.92 -25.08 -0.24
N ALA A 213 -2.39 -26.12 -0.87
CA ALA A 213 -1.10 -26.06 -1.56
C ALA A 213 -0.93 -27.21 -2.56
N ILE A 214 0.04 -27.07 -3.47
CA ILE A 214 0.40 -28.13 -4.43
C ILE A 214 1.76 -28.71 -4.02
N PRO A 215 1.94 -30.04 -3.95
CA PRO A 215 3.24 -30.64 -3.69
C PRO A 215 4.33 -30.08 -4.60
N ARG A 216 5.48 -29.70 -4.05
CA ARG A 216 6.57 -29.04 -4.81
C ARG A 216 7.02 -29.82 -6.04
N ASN A 217 6.98 -31.16 -5.96
CA ASN A 217 7.40 -32.05 -7.02
C ASN A 217 6.30 -32.30 -8.08
N SER A 218 5.11 -31.70 -7.92
CA SER A 218 4.03 -31.81 -8.90
C SER A 218 4.32 -30.95 -10.14
N PRO A 219 4.01 -31.42 -11.36
CA PRO A 219 4.10 -30.60 -12.57
C PRO A 219 3.17 -29.38 -12.52
N GLU A 220 2.15 -29.41 -11.66
CA GLU A 220 1.20 -28.31 -11.45
C GLU A 220 1.78 -27.18 -10.58
N ALA A 221 2.88 -27.42 -9.86
CA ALA A 221 3.50 -26.46 -8.94
C ALA A 221 4.40 -25.40 -9.61
N ILE A 222 4.36 -25.31 -10.95
CA ILE A 222 5.20 -24.39 -11.72
C ILE A 222 4.56 -22.99 -11.74
N CYS A 223 5.29 -22.00 -11.23
CA CYS A 223 4.84 -20.62 -11.21
C CYS A 223 5.04 -19.91 -12.55
N ASP A 224 4.14 -18.96 -12.82
CA ASP A 224 4.29 -18.00 -13.91
C ASP A 224 5.60 -17.19 -13.75
N ARG A 225 6.13 -16.67 -14.86
CA ARG A 225 7.38 -15.89 -14.87
C ARG A 225 7.32 -14.67 -13.96
N GLU A 226 6.15 -14.06 -13.82
CA GLU A 226 5.90 -12.90 -12.96
C GLU A 226 5.37 -13.29 -11.58
N ALA A 227 5.43 -14.56 -11.21
CA ALA A 227 5.13 -15.07 -9.89
C ALA A 227 6.41 -15.47 -9.12
N ARG A 228 6.26 -15.67 -7.81
CA ARG A 228 7.24 -16.31 -6.94
C ARG A 228 6.62 -17.51 -6.24
N THR A 229 7.41 -18.55 -6.04
CA THR A 229 7.01 -19.70 -5.23
C THR A 229 7.04 -19.34 -3.74
N VAL A 230 5.97 -19.65 -3.02
CA VAL A 230 5.86 -19.52 -1.57
C VAL A 230 5.57 -20.88 -0.95
N ASN A 231 6.16 -21.18 0.19
CA ASN A 231 5.93 -22.45 0.88
C ASN A 231 4.59 -22.40 1.62
N ALA A 232 3.86 -23.50 1.61
CA ALA A 232 2.70 -23.66 2.46
C ALA A 232 3.13 -23.80 3.92
N THR A 233 2.34 -23.26 4.83
CA THR A 233 2.68 -23.24 6.26
C THR A 233 2.14 -24.43 7.03
N ALA A 234 0.96 -24.92 6.65
CA ALA A 234 0.27 -26.04 7.28
C ALA A 234 0.37 -27.35 6.46
N ILE A 235 1.08 -27.34 5.32
CA ILE A 235 1.23 -28.50 4.43
C ILE A 235 2.71 -28.64 4.07
N GLU A 236 3.38 -29.60 4.70
CA GLU A 236 4.82 -29.82 4.52
C GLU A 236 5.16 -30.23 3.08
N GLY A 237 6.25 -29.69 2.53
CA GLY A 237 6.72 -30.04 1.19
C GLY A 237 5.89 -29.49 0.03
N SER A 238 4.83 -28.71 0.31
CA SER A 238 3.95 -28.12 -0.68
C SER A 238 4.15 -26.61 -0.84
N VAL A 239 3.78 -26.09 -2.00
CA VAL A 239 4.01 -24.69 -2.42
C VAL A 239 2.78 -24.08 -3.07
N ARG A 240 2.77 -22.75 -3.12
CA ARG A 240 1.86 -21.93 -3.91
C ARG A 240 2.65 -20.94 -4.77
N CYS A 241 1.99 -20.34 -5.73
CA CYS A 241 2.54 -19.26 -6.53
C CYS A 241 1.84 -17.94 -6.19
N VAL A 242 2.61 -16.88 -6.01
CA VAL A 242 2.08 -15.54 -5.69
C VAL A 242 2.63 -14.55 -6.71
N CYS A 243 1.75 -13.80 -7.35
CA CYS A 243 2.15 -12.76 -8.29
C CYS A 243 3.00 -11.69 -7.63
N ARG A 244 3.98 -11.18 -8.37
CA ARG A 244 4.81 -10.04 -7.95
C ARG A 244 3.97 -8.76 -7.97
N ASP A 245 4.47 -7.76 -7.23
CA ASP A 245 3.83 -6.44 -7.14
C ASP A 245 3.51 -5.87 -8.54
N GLY A 246 2.26 -5.43 -8.74
CA GLY A 246 1.76 -4.93 -10.02
C GLY A 246 1.19 -6.00 -10.96
N PHE A 247 1.10 -7.26 -10.50
CA PHE A 247 0.42 -8.34 -11.20
C PHE A 247 -0.63 -9.00 -10.32
N VAL A 248 -1.71 -9.48 -10.93
CA VAL A 248 -2.84 -10.14 -10.27
C VAL A 248 -3.19 -11.42 -11.04
N GLY A 249 -3.52 -12.48 -10.30
CA GLY A 249 -3.92 -13.77 -10.85
C GLY A 249 -3.61 -14.91 -9.89
N ASP A 250 -3.75 -16.14 -10.36
CA ASP A 250 -3.43 -17.34 -9.56
C ASP A 250 -1.92 -17.61 -9.46
N GLY A 251 -1.11 -17.00 -10.34
CA GLY A 251 0.34 -17.10 -10.34
C GLY A 251 0.91 -18.42 -10.84
N PHE A 252 0.08 -19.38 -11.26
CA PHE A 252 0.55 -20.64 -11.81
C PHE A 252 0.68 -20.57 -13.32
N LEU A 253 1.73 -21.18 -13.85
CA LEU A 253 1.98 -21.22 -15.29
C LEU A 253 0.87 -21.93 -16.06
N HIS A 254 0.28 -22.98 -15.45
CA HIS A 254 -0.81 -23.77 -16.03
C HIS A 254 -2.21 -23.21 -15.71
N GLY A 255 -2.27 -22.11 -14.95
CA GLY A 255 -3.51 -21.40 -14.63
C GLY A 255 -3.69 -20.15 -15.51
N THR A 256 -4.27 -19.12 -14.91
CA THR A 256 -4.37 -17.76 -15.45
C THR A 256 -3.01 -17.08 -15.48
N GLY A 257 -2.09 -17.49 -14.61
CA GLY A 257 -0.79 -16.88 -14.44
C GLY A 257 -0.89 -15.51 -13.78
N CYS A 258 0.07 -14.64 -14.06
CA CYS A 258 0.11 -13.28 -13.53
C CYS A 258 -0.19 -12.26 -14.61
N LEU A 259 -1.32 -11.58 -14.47
CA LEU A 259 -1.74 -10.52 -15.38
C LEU A 259 -1.32 -9.17 -14.81
N LYS A 260 -0.65 -8.35 -15.62
CA LYS A 260 -0.29 -6.99 -15.23
C LYS A 260 -1.57 -6.22 -14.84
N SER A 261 -1.61 -5.64 -13.64
CA SER A 261 -2.69 -4.74 -13.25
C SER A 261 -2.36 -3.30 -13.60
N CYS A 262 -3.38 -2.52 -13.93
CA CYS A 262 -3.25 -1.11 -14.21
C CYS A 262 -4.57 -0.40 -13.97
N PHE A 263 -4.50 0.90 -13.71
CA PHE A 263 -5.68 1.75 -13.58
C PHE A 263 -5.85 2.59 -14.82
N LYS A 264 -7.07 2.57 -15.39
CA LYS A 264 -7.45 3.46 -16.48
C LYS A 264 -8.88 3.94 -16.26
N ASP A 265 -9.10 5.24 -16.37
CA ASP A 265 -10.42 5.88 -16.22
C ASP A 265 -11.14 5.49 -14.91
N GLY A 266 -10.39 5.40 -13.79
CA GLY A 266 -10.93 5.03 -12.49
C GLY A 266 -11.33 3.56 -12.34
N LYS A 267 -11.03 2.70 -13.33
CA LYS A 267 -11.29 1.26 -13.28
C LYS A 267 -9.98 0.48 -13.34
N GLU A 268 -9.89 -0.54 -12.51
CA GLU A 268 -8.80 -1.50 -12.56
C GLU A 268 -8.97 -2.42 -13.78
N LEU A 269 -7.90 -2.54 -14.57
CA LEU A 269 -7.83 -3.36 -15.77
C LEU A 269 -6.64 -4.33 -15.64
N TYR A 270 -6.71 -5.43 -16.39
CA TYR A 270 -5.71 -6.50 -16.32
C TYR A 270 -5.22 -6.92 -17.71
N GLY A 271 -3.99 -7.41 -17.77
CA GLY A 271 -3.41 -8.08 -18.93
C GLY A 271 -3.31 -7.17 -20.15
N ASP A 272 -3.83 -7.63 -21.30
CA ASP A 272 -3.74 -6.90 -22.57
C ASP A 272 -4.46 -5.54 -22.56
N LYS A 273 -5.43 -5.35 -21.66
CA LYS A 273 -6.11 -4.06 -21.49
C LYS A 273 -5.21 -2.99 -20.89
N CYS A 274 -4.09 -3.39 -20.27
CA CYS A 274 -3.05 -2.48 -19.80
C CYS A 274 -2.06 -2.05 -20.89
N LYS A 275 -2.11 -2.66 -22.08
CA LYS A 275 -1.27 -2.21 -23.20
C LYS A 275 -1.85 -0.90 -23.73
N ILE A 276 -1.12 0.19 -23.53
CA ILE A 276 -1.36 1.43 -24.26
C ILE A 276 -1.26 1.07 -25.75
N LYS A 277 -2.35 1.23 -26.51
CA LYS A 277 -2.29 1.18 -27.97
C LYS A 277 -1.29 2.25 -28.39
N LYS A 278 -0.04 1.85 -28.64
CA LYS A 278 0.89 2.68 -29.37
C LYS A 278 0.18 2.95 -30.69
N HIS A 279 -0.21 4.20 -30.93
CA HIS A 279 -0.64 4.60 -32.26
C HIS A 279 0.55 4.27 -33.16
N ASN A 280 0.48 3.16 -33.88
CA ASN A 280 1.47 2.78 -34.87
C ASN A 280 1.29 3.72 -36.06
N GLY A 281 1.66 4.99 -35.88
CA GLY A 281 1.83 5.99 -36.92
C GLY A 281 3.07 5.72 -37.77
N LYS A 282 3.34 4.45 -38.10
CA LYS A 282 4.42 4.02 -38.99
C LYS A 282 3.97 2.89 -39.93
N LYS A 283 2.72 2.93 -40.39
CA LYS A 283 2.30 2.24 -41.63
C LYS A 283 1.74 3.19 -42.70
N LEU A 284 1.82 4.51 -42.49
CA LEU A 284 1.44 5.54 -43.46
C LEU A 284 2.62 6.42 -43.91
N THR A 285 3.86 5.92 -43.83
CA THR A 285 5.04 6.67 -44.33
C THR A 285 5.50 6.16 -45.70
N VAL A 286 5.19 4.90 -46.04
CA VAL A 286 5.62 4.31 -47.33
C VAL A 286 4.69 4.75 -48.49
N LEU A 287 3.40 4.99 -48.23
CA LEU A 287 2.48 5.46 -49.28
C LEU A 287 2.67 6.96 -49.60
N ALA A 288 3.06 7.76 -48.59
CA ALA A 288 3.33 9.19 -48.76
C ALA A 288 4.65 9.46 -49.51
N GLY A 289 5.65 8.58 -49.38
CA GLY A 289 6.95 8.75 -50.04
C GLY A 289 6.93 8.59 -51.57
N VAL A 290 5.93 7.90 -52.13
CA VAL A 290 5.77 7.69 -53.58
C VAL A 290 4.70 8.60 -54.18
N LEU A 291 3.61 8.87 -53.44
CA LEU A 291 2.53 9.73 -53.93
C LEU A 291 2.87 11.22 -53.85
N ALA A 292 3.64 11.67 -52.85
CA ALA A 292 3.99 13.08 -52.72
C ALA A 292 4.90 13.60 -53.86
N PRO A 293 5.94 12.87 -54.31
CA PRO A 293 6.74 13.30 -55.46
C PRO A 293 5.93 13.33 -56.77
N LEU A 294 5.00 12.39 -56.97
CA LEU A 294 4.15 12.35 -58.16
C LEU A 294 3.14 13.52 -58.18
N PHE A 295 2.57 13.88 -57.03
CA PHE A 295 1.72 15.06 -56.90
C PHE A 295 2.51 16.37 -57.08
N ILE A 296 3.70 16.47 -56.50
CA ILE A 296 4.56 17.65 -56.65
C ILE A 296 5.00 17.81 -58.12
N LEU A 297 5.37 16.74 -58.80
CA LEU A 297 5.76 16.78 -60.21
C LEU A 297 4.56 17.13 -61.12
N GLY A 298 3.37 16.57 -60.83
CA GLY A 298 2.13 16.93 -61.53
C GLY A 298 1.71 18.39 -61.31
N SER A 299 1.83 18.90 -60.08
CA SER A 299 1.55 20.30 -59.75
C SER A 299 2.57 21.27 -60.35
N LEU A 300 3.85 20.91 -60.42
CA LEU A 300 4.88 21.72 -61.07
C LEU A 300 4.70 21.76 -62.59
N LEU A 301 4.29 20.66 -63.22
CA LEU A 301 3.94 20.62 -64.63
C LEU A 301 2.68 21.44 -64.94
N ALA A 302 1.66 21.36 -64.08
CA ALA A 302 0.46 22.19 -64.19
C ALA A 302 0.78 23.69 -64.01
N LEU A 303 1.63 24.04 -63.03
CA LEU A 303 2.09 25.41 -62.80
C LEU A 303 2.92 25.93 -63.99
N PHE A 304 3.78 25.09 -64.59
CA PHE A 304 4.53 25.44 -65.78
C PHE A 304 3.65 25.67 -67.01
N CYS A 305 2.53 24.93 -67.13
CA CYS A 305 1.51 25.18 -68.16
C CYS A 305 0.71 26.48 -67.92
N LEU A 306 0.48 26.85 -66.65
CA LEU A 306 -0.23 28.08 -66.28
C LEU A 306 0.65 29.34 -66.39
N LEU A 307 1.95 29.22 -66.13
CA LEU A 307 2.94 30.31 -66.23
C LEU A 307 3.34 30.66 -67.67
N LYS A 308 2.87 29.91 -68.68
CA LYS A 308 3.01 30.26 -70.10
C LYS A 308 1.88 31.14 -70.66
N ARG A 309 0.96 31.62 -69.82
CA ARG A 309 0.01 32.68 -70.23
C ARG A 309 0.67 34.05 -70.10
N PRO A 310 0.65 34.88 -71.17
CA PRO A 310 1.36 36.16 -71.16
C PRO A 310 0.50 37.26 -70.49
N VAL A 311 1.19 38.31 -70.04
CA VAL A 311 0.70 39.72 -69.89
C VAL A 311 -0.21 39.96 -68.67
N THR A 312 -0.06 40.97 -67.79
CA THR A 312 0.83 42.13 -67.63
C THR A 312 0.51 42.79 -66.27
N SER A 313 1.55 43.33 -65.63
CA SER A 313 1.62 44.70 -65.08
C SER A 313 0.95 45.10 -63.75
N HIS A 314 1.83 45.69 -62.91
CA HIS A 314 1.70 46.90 -62.08
C HIS A 314 1.37 46.82 -60.57
N LYS A 315 2.43 47.16 -59.81
CA LYS A 315 2.61 48.19 -58.76
C LYS A 315 2.16 47.99 -57.30
N ASP A 316 3.20 48.07 -56.45
CA ASP A 316 3.45 48.92 -55.25
C ASP A 316 2.52 48.91 -54.02
N GLN A 317 3.09 48.50 -52.88
CA GLN A 317 3.31 49.27 -51.61
C GLN A 317 3.61 48.28 -50.46
N GLN A 318 4.77 48.27 -49.79
CA GLN A 318 5.42 49.21 -48.86
C GLN A 318 5.07 48.95 -47.36
N PHE A 319 6.06 48.45 -46.60
CA PHE A 319 6.41 48.67 -45.16
C PHE A 319 5.43 48.20 -44.04
N ASP A 320 5.80 47.79 -42.82
CA ASP A 320 7.08 47.70 -42.10
C ASP A 320 6.98 46.83 -40.81
N ILE A 321 8.12 46.23 -40.40
CA ILE A 321 8.73 46.16 -39.06
C ILE A 321 7.91 45.75 -37.78
N SER A 322 8.21 44.58 -37.19
CA SER A 322 8.78 44.38 -35.83
C SER A 322 8.36 43.09 -35.09
N THR A 323 9.36 42.48 -34.45
CA THR A 323 9.34 41.70 -33.17
C THR A 323 8.87 40.25 -33.14
N THR A 324 9.89 39.39 -33.06
CA THR A 324 9.97 38.05 -32.50
C THR A 324 9.24 37.90 -31.16
N THR A 325 8.21 37.04 -31.14
CA THR A 325 7.66 36.44 -29.92
C THR A 325 8.27 35.05 -29.71
N THR A 326 9.06 34.89 -28.65
CA THR A 326 9.42 33.58 -28.11
C THR A 326 8.25 33.07 -27.27
N THR A 327 7.42 32.20 -27.85
CA THR A 327 6.29 31.56 -27.17
C THR A 327 6.81 30.44 -26.26
N THR A 328 6.92 30.71 -24.97
CA THR A 328 7.07 29.68 -23.93
C THR A 328 5.74 28.96 -23.74
N ASN A 329 5.67 27.69 -24.15
CA ASN A 329 4.55 26.81 -23.87
C ASN A 329 4.55 26.43 -22.38
N SER A 330 3.85 27.21 -21.55
CA SER A 330 3.49 26.81 -20.20
C SER A 330 2.44 25.71 -20.26
N VAL A 331 2.75 24.54 -19.69
CA VAL A 331 1.78 23.47 -19.46
C VAL A 331 0.70 23.98 -18.52
N SER A 332 -0.54 24.07 -18.99
CA SER A 332 -1.66 24.59 -18.20
C SER A 332 -2.16 23.54 -17.19
N PHE A 333 -1.99 23.85 -15.90
CA PHE A 333 -2.67 23.13 -14.83
C PHE A 333 -4.17 23.40 -14.88
N ARG A 334 -4.97 22.34 -14.81
CA ARG A 334 -6.42 22.45 -14.77
C ARG A 334 -6.86 23.06 -13.44
N LYS A 335 -7.56 24.18 -13.57
CA LYS A 335 -8.16 25.01 -12.52
C LYS A 335 -9.13 24.18 -11.65
N GLY A 336 -8.79 23.97 -10.39
CA GLY A 336 -9.66 23.38 -9.37
C GLY A 336 -9.19 23.78 -7.97
N TYR A 337 -9.83 24.81 -7.42
CA TYR A 337 -9.71 25.38 -6.05
C TYR A 337 -8.52 26.35 -5.77
N ASN A 338 -8.86 27.63 -5.55
CA ASN A 338 -7.99 28.82 -5.54
C ASN A 338 -7.26 29.11 -4.20
N LYS A 339 -6.21 28.38 -3.77
CA LYS A 339 -5.40 28.85 -2.61
C LYS A 339 -3.87 28.70 -2.65
N THR A 340 -3.27 27.92 -3.55
CA THR A 340 -1.82 27.74 -3.60
C THR A 340 -1.16 28.61 -4.67
N ARG A 341 -0.07 29.30 -4.30
CA ARG A 341 0.68 30.20 -5.19
C ARG A 341 1.65 29.41 -6.07
N LEU A 342 1.67 29.71 -7.37
CA LEU A 342 2.74 29.23 -8.26
C LEU A 342 3.94 30.19 -8.13
N PHE A 343 5.06 29.66 -7.65
CA PHE A 343 6.33 30.36 -7.56
C PHE A 343 7.18 30.08 -8.80
N THR A 344 8.06 31.01 -9.15
CA THR A 344 9.12 30.75 -10.14
C THR A 344 10.35 30.17 -9.44
N TYR A 345 11.15 29.39 -10.15
CA TYR A 345 12.40 28.84 -9.61
C TYR A 345 13.32 29.97 -9.14
N ARG A 346 13.44 31.04 -9.93
CA ARG A 346 14.28 32.21 -9.61
C ARG A 346 13.84 32.89 -8.31
N GLU A 347 12.54 33.03 -8.07
CA GLU A 347 12.05 33.62 -6.82
C GLU A 347 12.48 32.79 -5.60
N LEU A 348 12.38 31.46 -5.68
CA LEU A 348 12.77 30.57 -4.59
C LEU A 348 14.28 30.41 -4.47
N GLU A 349 15.02 30.52 -5.57
CA GLU A 349 16.48 30.60 -5.59
C GLU A 349 16.95 31.86 -4.87
N GLU A 350 16.41 33.02 -5.20
CA GLU A 350 16.72 34.29 -4.51
C GLU A 350 16.34 34.22 -3.03
N ALA A 351 15.14 33.69 -2.71
CA ALA A 351 14.67 33.54 -1.33
C ALA A 351 15.57 32.63 -0.47
N THR A 352 16.17 31.60 -1.06
CA THR A 352 17.08 30.65 -0.40
C THR A 352 18.56 30.99 -0.58
N LYS A 353 18.87 32.17 -1.13
CA LYS A 353 20.23 32.64 -1.44
C LYS A 353 21.01 31.67 -2.35
N GLY A 354 20.33 31.03 -3.30
CA GLY A 354 20.92 30.05 -4.22
C GLY A 354 21.00 28.64 -3.64
N PHE A 355 20.08 28.26 -2.74
CA PHE A 355 20.09 26.96 -2.05
C PHE A 355 21.42 26.68 -1.32
N GLN A 356 22.01 27.70 -0.71
CA GLN A 356 23.27 27.56 0.04
C GLN A 356 23.10 26.66 1.25
N ASP A 357 24.19 25.95 1.62
CA ASP A 357 24.20 25.10 2.82
C ASP A 357 23.91 25.89 4.11
N SER A 358 24.18 27.19 4.16
CA SER A 358 23.83 28.06 5.30
C SER A 358 22.32 28.20 5.53
N GLN A 359 21.50 27.91 4.52
CA GLN A 359 20.04 27.93 4.60
C GLN A 359 19.45 26.52 4.74
N LYS A 360 20.28 25.47 4.75
CA LYS A 360 19.83 24.09 4.79
C LYS A 360 19.34 23.74 6.20
N LEU A 361 18.08 23.32 6.30
CA LEU A 361 17.47 22.87 7.55
C LEU A 361 17.69 21.37 7.73
N THR A 362 17.30 20.58 6.72
CA THR A 362 17.40 19.11 6.76
C THR A 362 17.62 18.55 5.35
N GLN A 363 18.35 17.43 5.26
CA GLN A 363 18.41 16.60 4.05
C GLN A 363 17.96 15.19 4.40
N GLY A 364 17.10 14.62 3.56
CA GLY A 364 16.58 13.27 3.73
C GLY A 364 16.29 12.61 2.39
N LYS A 365 15.62 11.45 2.44
CA LYS A 365 15.33 10.65 1.24
C LYS A 365 14.41 11.39 0.25
N THR A 366 13.55 12.27 0.74
CA THR A 366 12.58 13.05 -0.07
C THR A 366 13.18 14.31 -0.70
N GLY A 367 14.46 14.61 -0.43
CA GLY A 367 15.14 15.80 -0.92
C GLY A 367 15.72 16.66 0.21
N THR A 368 15.89 17.95 -0.06
CA THR A 368 16.52 18.89 0.87
C THR A 368 15.57 20.04 1.21
N ILE A 369 15.48 20.37 2.49
CA ILE A 369 14.64 21.43 3.02
C ILE A 369 15.52 22.63 3.38
N TYR A 370 15.15 23.81 2.89
CA TYR A 370 15.86 25.07 3.11
C TYR A 370 14.95 26.08 3.80
N SER A 371 15.51 26.99 4.59
CA SER A 371 14.83 28.23 4.97
C SER A 371 14.95 29.24 3.83
N GLY A 372 13.86 29.90 3.49
CA GLY A 372 13.83 31.01 2.55
C GLY A 372 13.25 32.26 3.18
N ASN A 373 13.62 33.42 2.64
CA ASN A 373 12.94 34.67 2.91
C ASN A 373 12.44 35.25 1.58
N LEU A 374 11.12 35.30 1.40
CA LEU A 374 10.52 35.86 0.19
C LEU A 374 10.81 37.37 0.11
N THR A 375 10.67 37.96 -1.07
CA THR A 375 10.94 39.39 -1.31
C THR A 375 10.09 40.33 -0.45
N ASN A 376 8.91 39.88 -0.03
CA ASN A 376 8.02 40.59 0.89
C ASN A 376 8.42 40.44 2.38
N GLY A 377 9.55 39.79 2.69
CA GLY A 377 10.03 39.54 4.05
C GLY A 377 9.37 38.35 4.76
N THR A 378 8.51 37.59 4.07
CA THR A 378 7.89 36.40 4.65
C THR A 378 8.88 35.24 4.68
N ARG A 379 9.15 34.71 5.87
CA ARG A 379 9.98 33.52 6.04
C ARG A 379 9.19 32.26 5.66
N VAL A 380 9.82 31.38 4.88
CA VAL A 380 9.21 30.16 4.35
C VAL A 380 10.14 28.96 4.48
N ILE A 381 9.57 27.76 4.39
CA ILE A 381 10.32 26.53 4.23
C ILE A 381 10.22 26.11 2.77
N VAL A 382 11.36 25.91 2.11
CA VAL A 382 11.44 25.48 0.71
C VAL A 382 11.97 24.05 0.67
N HIS A 383 11.10 23.10 0.37
CA HIS A 383 11.47 21.70 0.16
C HIS A 383 11.80 21.48 -1.32
N LYS A 384 13.09 21.33 -1.61
CA LYS A 384 13.60 20.90 -2.91
C LYS A 384 13.49 19.38 -3.00
N VAL A 385 12.43 18.92 -3.66
CA VAL A 385 12.09 17.50 -3.76
C VAL A 385 13.07 16.81 -4.70
N LEU A 386 13.54 15.61 -4.33
CA LEU A 386 14.35 14.81 -5.25
C LEU A 386 13.42 14.23 -6.33
N CYS A 387 13.72 14.47 -7.59
CA CYS A 387 12.95 13.97 -8.73
C CYS A 387 13.91 13.53 -9.82
N GLU A 388 13.95 12.23 -10.12
CA GLU A 388 14.95 11.64 -11.02
C GLU A 388 14.40 11.43 -12.43
N ASN A 389 13.09 11.34 -12.61
CA ASN A 389 12.47 11.06 -13.90
C ASN A 389 11.09 11.74 -14.10
N GLN A 390 10.65 11.79 -15.35
CA GLN A 390 9.41 12.47 -15.74
C GLN A 390 8.13 11.80 -15.18
N ILE A 391 8.17 10.50 -14.87
CA ILE A 391 7.00 9.80 -14.30
C ILE A 391 6.84 10.21 -12.82
N GLU A 392 7.94 10.25 -12.09
CA GLU A 392 8.00 10.71 -10.70
C GLU A 392 7.55 12.17 -10.57
N PHE A 393 7.88 13.03 -11.53
CA PHE A 393 7.38 14.39 -11.59
C PHE A 393 5.84 14.47 -11.64
N MET A 394 5.18 13.62 -12.44
CA MET A 394 3.72 13.59 -12.52
C MET A 394 3.07 13.06 -11.23
N GLU A 395 3.67 12.05 -10.61
CA GLU A 395 3.22 11.49 -9.33
C GLU A 395 3.35 12.52 -8.20
N ILE A 396 4.51 13.16 -8.06
CA ILE A 396 4.79 14.24 -7.09
C ILE A 396 3.82 15.40 -7.29
N SER A 397 3.56 15.80 -8.54
CA SER A 397 2.60 16.86 -8.86
C SER A 397 1.21 16.55 -8.32
N SER A 398 0.71 15.34 -8.58
CA SER A 398 -0.62 14.92 -8.12
C SER A 398 -0.70 14.86 -6.59
N GLN A 399 0.40 14.50 -5.93
CA GLN A 399 0.49 14.44 -4.47
C GLN A 399 0.52 15.83 -3.85
N ILE A 400 1.26 16.78 -4.43
CA ILE A 400 1.26 18.19 -4.00
C ILE A 400 -0.15 18.78 -4.10
N ASP A 401 -0.85 18.54 -5.22
CA ASP A 401 -2.24 19.00 -5.39
C ASP A 401 -3.14 18.44 -4.30
N HIS A 402 -3.05 17.13 -4.03
CA HIS A 402 -3.86 16.49 -2.98
C HIS A 402 -3.53 17.02 -1.57
N LEU A 403 -2.24 17.10 -1.22
CA LEU A 403 -1.79 17.61 0.09
C LEU A 403 -2.12 19.09 0.29
N SER A 404 -2.15 19.87 -0.80
CA SER A 404 -2.56 21.27 -0.71
C SER A 404 -4.04 21.45 -0.32
N ALA A 405 -4.85 20.41 -0.53
CA ALA A 405 -6.27 20.38 -0.13
C ALA A 405 -6.48 19.86 1.29
N VAL A 406 -5.50 19.15 1.88
CA VAL A 406 -5.61 18.61 3.24
C VAL A 406 -5.31 19.72 4.25
N LEU A 407 -6.33 20.12 5.01
CA LEU A 407 -6.19 21.06 6.12
C LEU A 407 -6.21 20.29 7.44
N HIS A 408 -5.05 20.19 8.10
CA HIS A 408 -4.93 19.53 9.40
C HIS A 408 -4.02 20.33 10.33
N ARG A 409 -4.38 20.46 11.61
CA ARG A 409 -3.63 21.32 12.56
C ARG A 409 -2.18 20.88 12.75
N ASN A 410 -1.89 19.59 12.66
CA ASN A 410 -0.52 19.07 12.78
C ASN A 410 0.22 18.89 11.44
N LEU A 411 -0.39 19.27 10.32
CA LEU A 411 0.23 19.26 9.00
C LEU A 411 0.69 20.69 8.65
N ALA A 412 1.94 20.84 8.20
CA ALA A 412 2.43 22.15 7.77
C ALA A 412 1.70 22.60 6.50
N ARG A 413 1.16 23.82 6.52
CA ARG A 413 0.37 24.34 5.38
C ARG A 413 1.26 24.66 4.19
N ILE A 414 0.87 24.14 3.02
CA ILE A 414 1.49 24.48 1.73
C ILE A 414 1.01 25.88 1.31
N ILE A 415 1.94 26.81 1.17
CA ILE A 415 1.68 28.17 0.65
C ILE A 415 1.73 28.17 -0.89
N GLY A 416 2.56 27.30 -1.47
CA GLY A 416 2.65 27.16 -2.91
C GLY A 416 3.73 26.19 -3.37
N PHE A 417 4.01 26.19 -4.66
CA PHE A 417 4.98 25.28 -5.27
C PHE A 417 5.58 25.89 -6.55
N CYS A 418 6.67 25.31 -7.03
CA CYS A 418 7.32 25.62 -8.30
C CYS A 418 7.60 24.32 -9.07
N MET A 419 7.21 24.31 -10.36
CA MET A 419 7.29 23.17 -11.27
C MET A 419 7.93 23.56 -12.61
N ASP A 420 8.89 24.50 -12.56
CA ASP A 420 9.58 25.01 -13.75
C ASP A 420 10.36 23.89 -14.48
N ILE A 421 10.26 23.88 -15.80
CA ILE A 421 10.89 22.87 -16.66
C ILE A 421 12.41 22.95 -16.50
N GLY A 422 13.05 21.79 -16.32
CA GLY A 422 14.51 21.68 -16.18
C GLY A 422 15.02 21.75 -14.74
N TYR A 423 14.14 21.96 -13.75
CA TYR A 423 14.47 21.99 -12.33
C TYR A 423 13.67 20.95 -11.54
N ASN A 424 14.16 20.63 -10.34
CA ASN A 424 13.41 19.79 -9.40
C ASN A 424 12.17 20.53 -8.87
N PRO A 425 11.07 19.82 -8.58
CA PRO A 425 9.92 20.38 -7.88
C PRO A 425 10.32 21.04 -6.56
N LEU A 426 9.75 22.22 -6.29
CA LEU A 426 9.92 22.91 -5.02
C LEU A 426 8.55 23.08 -4.36
N VAL A 427 8.42 22.66 -3.11
CA VAL A 427 7.20 22.87 -2.30
C VAL A 427 7.51 23.91 -1.22
N VAL A 428 6.62 24.89 -1.07
CA VAL A 428 6.79 26.02 -0.15
C VAL A 428 5.78 25.89 0.99
N TYR A 429 6.27 25.74 2.21
CA TYR A 429 5.47 25.68 3.43
C TYR A 429 5.61 26.98 4.23
N GLU A 430 4.64 27.23 5.11
CA GLU A 430 4.80 28.22 6.17
C GLU A 430 5.97 27.85 7.10
N TYR A 431 6.64 28.86 7.67
CA TYR A 431 7.76 28.66 8.60
C TYR A 431 7.29 28.83 10.05
N PRO A 432 7.19 27.75 10.84
CA PRO A 432 6.82 27.84 12.24
C PRO A 432 7.93 28.49 13.08
N VAL A 433 7.56 29.30 14.07
CA VAL A 433 8.51 30.17 14.78
C VAL A 433 9.53 29.41 15.62
N ASN A 434 9.18 28.23 16.14
CA ASN A 434 10.03 27.50 17.06
C ASN A 434 11.01 26.56 16.34
N GLY A 435 11.12 26.61 15.02
CA GLY A 435 12.11 25.81 14.27
C GLY A 435 11.81 24.32 14.31
N SER A 436 12.81 23.47 14.07
CA SER A 436 12.63 22.01 14.01
C SER A 436 12.62 21.37 15.41
N LEU A 437 11.91 20.25 15.55
CA LEU A 437 11.93 19.41 16.75
C LEU A 437 13.35 18.94 17.05
N GLY A 438 14.12 18.57 16.03
CA GLY A 438 15.50 18.11 16.20
C GLY A 438 16.41 19.16 16.86
N ASP A 439 16.24 20.43 16.51
CA ASP A 439 16.96 21.53 17.14
C ASP A 439 16.51 21.72 18.58
N ARG A 440 15.21 21.57 18.87
CA ARG A 440 14.66 21.74 20.22
C ARG A 440 15.02 20.61 21.17
N LEU A 441 15.11 19.38 20.67
CA LEU A 441 15.62 18.25 21.46
C LEU A 441 17.05 18.52 21.95
N ARG A 442 17.92 19.03 21.07
CA ARG A 442 19.30 19.42 21.42
C ARG A 442 19.40 20.58 22.41
N LEU A 443 18.38 21.43 22.47
CA LEU A 443 18.30 22.56 23.38
C LEU A 443 17.63 22.21 24.73
N GLY A 444 17.30 20.93 24.97
CA GLY A 444 16.70 20.48 26.23
C GLY A 444 15.19 20.70 26.28
N LEU A 445 14.46 20.18 25.29
CA LEU A 445 12.99 20.20 25.32
C LEU A 445 12.46 19.36 26.50
N ASP A 446 11.52 19.90 27.25
CA ASP A 446 10.86 19.22 28.38
C ASP A 446 10.11 17.94 27.94
N TRP A 447 10.07 16.93 28.82
CA TRP A 447 9.48 15.61 28.55
C TRP A 447 8.02 15.70 28.14
N CYS A 448 7.23 16.53 28.81
CA CYS A 448 5.81 16.67 28.50
C CYS A 448 5.57 17.22 27.11
N LYS A 449 6.40 18.16 26.66
CA LYS A 449 6.35 18.65 25.28
C LYS A 449 6.73 17.54 24.30
N ARG A 450 7.75 16.73 24.62
CA ARG A 450 8.17 15.61 23.75
C ARG A 450 7.06 14.60 23.54
N VAL A 451 6.41 14.13 24.61
CA VAL A 451 5.32 13.15 24.55
C VAL A 451 4.12 13.69 23.77
N ASN A 452 3.72 14.94 24.03
CA ASN A 452 2.63 15.57 23.29
C ASN A 452 2.91 15.66 21.78
N ILE A 453 4.13 16.04 21.41
CA ILE A 453 4.54 16.14 20.01
C ILE A 453 4.46 14.78 19.30
N VAL A 454 4.93 13.69 19.93
CA VAL A 454 4.84 12.36 19.28
C VAL A 454 3.43 11.81 19.23
N ALA A 455 2.58 12.14 20.20
CA ALA A 455 1.17 11.78 20.17
C ALA A 455 0.42 12.52 19.04
N GLU A 456 0.69 13.81 18.85
CA GLU A 456 0.17 14.62 17.75
C GLU A 456 0.61 14.08 16.38
N VAL A 457 1.90 13.73 16.25
CA VAL A 457 2.44 13.14 15.02
C VAL A 457 1.81 11.79 14.74
N ALA A 458 1.72 10.90 15.75
CA ALA A 458 1.09 9.59 15.60
C ALA A 458 -0.38 9.70 15.17
N GLY A 459 -1.14 10.62 15.79
CA GLY A 459 -2.54 10.87 15.43
C GLY A 459 -2.70 11.31 13.98
N LEU A 460 -1.88 12.26 13.51
CA LEU A 460 -1.86 12.68 12.11
C LEU A 460 -1.54 11.50 11.16
N LEU A 461 -0.55 10.68 11.50
CA LEU A 461 -0.17 9.54 10.66
C LEU A 461 -1.26 8.48 10.62
N ALA A 462 -1.91 8.18 11.74
CA ALA A 462 -3.02 7.25 11.81
C ALA A 462 -4.21 7.74 10.95
N LEU A 463 -4.54 9.04 11.03
CA LEU A 463 -5.58 9.66 10.21
C LEU A 463 -5.27 9.51 8.71
N LEU A 464 -4.06 9.90 8.30
CA LEU A 464 -3.66 9.87 6.89
C LEU A 464 -3.60 8.45 6.32
N GLN A 465 -3.26 7.46 7.16
CA GLN A 465 -3.25 6.05 6.78
C GLN A 465 -4.65 5.44 6.67
N TYR A 466 -5.58 5.86 7.52
CA TYR A 466 -6.90 5.24 7.62
C TYR A 466 -7.96 5.92 6.75
N GLU A 467 -7.98 7.26 6.69
CA GLU A 467 -9.05 7.99 6.00
C GLU A 467 -8.84 8.15 4.50
N ASN A 468 -7.63 7.90 4.00
CA ASN A 468 -7.30 8.08 2.60
C ASN A 468 -7.20 6.72 1.89
N TYR A 469 -7.82 6.62 0.72
CA TYR A 469 -7.67 5.47 -0.17
C TYR A 469 -7.14 5.93 -1.54
N PRO A 470 -5.88 5.61 -1.89
CA PRO A 470 -4.92 4.81 -1.12
C PRO A 470 -4.36 5.55 0.11
N PRO A 471 -3.90 4.82 1.16
CA PRO A 471 -3.28 5.41 2.35
C PRO A 471 -2.14 6.37 2.01
N ILE A 472 -2.12 7.55 2.63
CA ILE A 472 -1.01 8.49 2.48
C ILE A 472 0.03 8.14 3.54
N LEU A 473 1.18 7.59 3.11
CA LEU A 473 2.27 7.25 4.00
C LEU A 473 3.34 8.33 3.96
N HIS A 474 3.84 8.69 5.14
CA HIS A 474 5.07 9.47 5.25
C HIS A 474 6.24 8.51 5.40
N THR A 475 7.06 8.45 4.37
CA THR A 475 8.36 7.80 4.40
C THR A 475 9.41 8.90 4.52
N ASN A 476 10.25 8.83 5.56
CA ASN A 476 11.19 9.86 6.03
C ASN A 476 10.65 10.84 7.09
N ILE A 477 9.82 10.36 8.02
CA ILE A 477 9.52 11.10 9.25
C ILE A 477 10.79 11.18 10.08
N SER A 478 11.17 12.39 10.47
CA SER A 478 12.31 12.63 11.37
C SER A 478 12.09 13.92 12.14
N SER A 479 12.76 14.08 13.28
CA SER A 479 12.68 15.34 14.05
C SER A 479 13.11 16.58 13.26
N GLY A 480 13.90 16.42 12.19
CA GLY A 480 14.29 17.51 11.30
C GLY A 480 13.20 17.95 10.29
N ASN A 481 12.13 17.17 10.15
CA ASN A 481 10.99 17.45 9.26
C ASN A 481 9.72 17.84 10.04
N ILE A 482 9.80 17.86 11.36
CA ILE A 482 8.72 18.26 12.27
C ILE A 482 9.09 19.62 12.81
N PHE A 483 8.30 20.63 12.47
CA PHE A 483 8.49 21.99 12.96
C PHE A 483 7.53 22.28 14.10
N LEU A 484 7.86 23.25 14.93
CA LEU A 484 7.05 23.63 16.08
C LEU A 484 6.49 25.04 15.90
N ASP A 485 5.18 25.18 16.05
CA ASP A 485 4.54 26.50 16.08
C ASP A 485 4.75 27.21 17.43
N GLU A 486 4.15 28.39 17.58
CA GLU A 486 4.24 29.25 18.77
C GLU A 486 3.92 28.49 20.08
N ASP A 487 2.98 27.54 20.02
CA ASP A 487 2.49 26.75 21.14
C ASP A 487 3.23 25.41 21.31
N PHE A 488 4.35 25.20 20.60
CA PHE A 488 5.08 23.93 20.54
C PHE A 488 4.20 22.76 20.07
N GLN A 489 3.28 23.00 19.14
CA GLN A 489 2.52 21.95 18.46
C GLN A 489 3.29 21.50 17.22
N ALA A 490 3.19 20.21 16.90
CA ALA A 490 3.88 19.62 15.77
C ALA A 490 3.26 20.10 14.45
N LYS A 491 4.10 20.53 13.50
CA LYS A 491 3.78 20.83 12.10
C LYS A 491 4.67 19.99 11.21
N VAL A 492 4.12 18.88 10.73
CA VAL A 492 4.88 17.90 9.94
C VAL A 492 4.94 18.35 8.48
N THR A 493 6.13 18.29 7.89
CA THR A 493 6.41 18.68 6.49
C THR A 493 6.75 17.46 5.62
N GLY A 494 6.65 17.59 4.29
CA GLY A 494 7.22 16.62 3.34
C GLY A 494 6.45 15.30 3.17
N PHE A 495 5.17 15.24 3.54
CA PHE A 495 4.32 14.07 3.33
C PHE A 495 4.25 13.64 1.87
N GLY A 496 4.24 12.33 1.64
CA GLY A 496 3.74 11.77 0.40
C GLY A 496 4.45 12.25 -0.87
N LEU A 497 5.68 12.76 -0.83
CA LEU A 497 6.43 13.24 -2.00
C LEU A 497 7.35 12.15 -2.59
N GLN A 498 7.01 10.88 -2.40
CA GLN A 498 7.81 9.72 -2.83
C GLN A 498 6.96 8.61 -3.45
N ARG A 499 7.58 7.89 -4.38
CA ARG A 499 6.99 6.84 -5.22
C ARG A 499 6.78 5.49 -4.53
N LYS A 500 7.63 5.12 -3.57
CA LYS A 500 7.59 3.82 -2.89
C LYS A 500 7.27 4.02 -1.42
N GLN A 501 5.98 3.91 -1.12
CA GLN A 501 5.46 4.02 0.22
C GLN A 501 5.05 2.62 0.69
N ARG A 502 5.68 2.15 1.77
CA ARG A 502 5.32 0.89 2.43
C ARG A 502 5.04 1.17 3.90
N ILE A 503 4.05 0.48 4.45
CA ILE A 503 3.64 0.63 5.85
C ILE A 503 4.79 0.27 6.79
N ASP A 504 5.57 -0.77 6.45
CA ASP A 504 6.76 -1.21 7.19
C ASP A 504 7.77 -0.06 7.42
N THR A 505 8.00 0.73 6.39
CA THR A 505 8.98 1.82 6.35
C THR A 505 8.47 3.01 7.16
N SER A 506 7.17 3.30 7.09
CA SER A 506 6.55 4.37 7.89
C SER A 506 6.58 4.06 9.39
N MET A 507 6.31 2.82 9.78
CA MET A 507 6.43 2.37 11.17
C MET A 507 7.87 2.41 11.68
N TYR A 508 8.83 2.00 10.85
CA TYR A 508 10.25 2.09 11.19
C TYR A 508 10.72 3.54 11.38
N ASP A 509 10.40 4.43 10.45
CA ASP A 509 10.75 5.86 10.55
C ASP A 509 10.10 6.51 11.79
N PHE A 510 8.89 6.11 12.14
CA PHE A 510 8.26 6.55 13.39
C PHE A 510 8.97 6.01 14.64
N ALA A 511 9.41 4.75 14.63
CA ALA A 511 10.23 4.21 15.72
C ALA A 511 11.53 4.99 15.93
N VAL A 512 12.18 5.38 14.83
CA VAL A 512 13.38 6.23 14.84
C VAL A 512 13.05 7.56 15.52
N LEU A 513 11.93 8.20 15.19
CA LEU A 513 11.48 9.44 15.84
C LEU A 513 11.26 9.25 17.36
N LEU A 514 10.61 8.17 17.79
CA LEU A 514 10.41 7.88 19.21
C LEU A 514 11.75 7.71 19.96
N LEU A 515 12.73 7.09 19.32
CA LEU A 515 14.08 6.98 19.89
C LEU A 515 14.80 8.35 19.93
N GLU A 516 14.63 9.22 18.92
CA GLU A 516 15.14 10.60 18.96
C GLU A 516 14.54 11.38 20.15
N ILE A 517 13.27 11.13 20.46
CA ILE A 517 12.55 11.74 21.56
C ILE A 517 13.08 11.30 22.92
N VAL A 518 13.33 9.99 23.10
CA VAL A 518 13.90 9.43 24.34
C VAL A 518 15.35 9.86 24.53
N THR A 519 16.14 9.83 23.45
CA THR A 519 17.61 10.02 23.52
C THR A 519 18.05 11.47 23.39
N GLY A 520 17.22 12.35 22.84
CA GLY A 520 17.59 13.72 22.47
C GLY A 520 18.56 13.80 21.29
N LEU A 521 18.92 12.67 20.68
CA LEU A 521 19.94 12.56 19.65
C LEU A 521 19.35 12.06 18.35
N LYS A 522 19.86 12.60 17.24
CA LYS A 522 19.50 12.13 15.89
C LYS A 522 19.96 10.68 15.70
N GLN A 523 19.03 9.81 15.33
CA GLN A 523 19.29 8.38 15.22
C GLN A 523 19.76 7.98 13.81
N ARG A 524 20.64 6.98 13.75
CA ARG A 524 21.09 6.29 12.54
C ARG A 524 20.82 4.80 12.70
N GLU A 525 20.87 4.04 11.61
CA GLU A 525 20.56 2.60 11.63
C GLU A 525 21.37 1.80 12.68
N GLU A 526 22.67 2.10 12.81
CA GLU A 526 23.54 1.49 13.83
C GLU A 526 23.12 1.85 15.27
N THR A 527 22.72 3.10 15.51
CA THR A 527 22.35 3.57 16.86
C THR A 527 20.97 3.06 17.28
N VAL A 528 20.05 2.86 16.33
CA VAL A 528 18.74 2.24 16.58
C VAL A 528 18.92 0.83 17.13
N THR A 529 19.76 0.01 16.48
CA THR A 529 20.00 -1.37 16.93
C THR A 529 20.60 -1.42 18.34
N GLN A 530 21.55 -0.53 18.63
CA GLN A 530 22.15 -0.40 19.97
C GLN A 530 21.13 0.05 21.02
N ALA A 531 20.28 1.04 20.70
CA ALA A 531 19.24 1.52 21.59
C ALA A 531 18.23 0.40 21.91
N LEU A 532 17.78 -0.34 20.91
CA LEU A 532 16.87 -1.48 21.11
C LEU A 532 17.49 -2.58 21.98
N GLN A 533 18.79 -2.87 21.81
CA GLN A 533 19.48 -3.83 22.66
C GLN A 533 19.54 -3.36 24.12
N LYS A 534 19.79 -2.07 24.36
CA LYS A 534 19.81 -1.48 25.70
C LYS A 534 18.42 -1.48 26.35
N ILE A 535 17.36 -1.15 25.60
CA ILE A 535 15.97 -1.24 26.06
C ILE A 535 15.66 -2.69 26.49
N ARG A 536 15.95 -3.67 25.62
CA ARG A 536 15.68 -5.09 25.89
C ARG A 536 16.48 -5.69 27.04
N SER A 537 17.65 -5.13 27.35
CA SER A 537 18.49 -5.54 28.47
C SER A 537 18.20 -4.78 29.76
N GLY A 538 17.14 -3.95 29.78
CA GLY A 538 16.73 -3.20 30.96
C GLY A 538 17.64 -2.02 31.31
N LYS A 539 18.46 -1.56 30.36
CA LYS A 539 19.45 -0.46 30.51
C LYS A 539 18.94 0.82 29.83
N LEU A 540 17.68 1.16 30.04
CA LEU A 540 17.03 2.30 29.38
C LEU A 540 17.69 3.62 29.78
N GLU A 541 18.07 3.76 31.05
CA GLU A 541 18.75 4.92 31.61
C GLU A 541 20.06 5.28 30.88
N GLU A 542 20.72 4.30 30.24
CA GLU A 542 21.95 4.54 29.49
C GLU A 542 21.72 5.21 28.12
N ILE A 543 20.46 5.28 27.65
CA ILE A 543 20.11 5.90 26.37
C ILE A 543 19.21 7.14 26.52
N VAL A 544 18.61 7.36 27.70
CA VAL A 544 17.80 8.55 27.94
C VAL A 544 18.65 9.79 27.81
N ASP A 545 18.08 10.83 27.19
CA ASP A 545 18.66 12.15 27.07
C ASP A 545 19.22 12.64 28.42
N PRO A 546 20.54 12.88 28.53
CA PRO A 546 21.16 13.34 29.77
C PRO A 546 20.58 14.66 30.28
N SER A 547 20.09 15.52 29.39
CA SER A 547 19.48 16.81 29.77
C SER A 547 18.15 16.66 30.52
N MET A 548 17.55 15.47 30.51
CA MET A 548 16.35 15.17 31.29
C MET A 548 16.64 14.76 32.73
N TYR A 549 17.91 14.60 33.14
CA TYR A 549 18.27 14.18 34.51
C TYR A 549 17.43 12.98 34.98
N PHE A 550 17.48 11.87 34.22
CA PHE A 550 16.54 10.75 34.35
C PHE A 550 16.26 10.29 35.79
N HIS A 551 17.29 10.19 36.64
CA HIS A 551 17.13 9.74 38.03
C HIS A 551 16.44 10.75 38.96
N GLU A 552 16.42 12.02 38.58
CA GLU A 552 15.76 13.12 39.30
C GLU A 552 14.31 13.32 38.84
N GLN A 553 13.89 12.66 37.75
CA GLN A 553 12.53 12.75 37.24
C GLN A 553 11.51 12.01 38.12
N PRO A 554 10.25 12.48 38.17
CA PRO A 554 9.16 11.77 38.80
C PRO A 554 9.07 10.33 38.31
N VAL A 555 8.66 9.40 39.19
CA VAL A 555 8.49 7.97 38.85
C VAL A 555 7.59 7.82 37.62
N ALA A 556 6.49 8.58 37.58
CA ALA A 556 5.57 8.60 36.45
C ALA A 556 6.26 8.95 35.12
N PHE A 557 7.17 9.92 35.10
CA PHE A 557 7.87 10.30 33.86
C PHE A 557 8.86 9.22 33.43
N ARG A 558 9.55 8.58 34.38
CA ARG A 558 10.43 7.44 34.06
C ARG A 558 9.65 6.26 33.48
N GLU A 559 8.46 5.97 34.00
CA GLU A 559 7.55 4.96 33.45
C GLU A 559 7.09 5.34 32.05
N GLN A 560 6.67 6.59 31.83
CA GLN A 560 6.29 7.07 30.49
C GLN A 560 7.43 6.96 29.48
N ILE A 561 8.67 7.30 29.87
CA ILE A 561 9.86 7.12 29.02
C ILE A 561 10.03 5.65 28.63
N GLY A 562 9.83 4.74 29.59
CA GLY A 562 9.83 3.30 29.36
C GLY A 562 8.76 2.86 28.36
N LEU A 563 7.52 3.35 28.51
CA LEU A 563 6.42 3.03 27.60
C LEU A 563 6.69 3.55 26.18
N VAL A 564 7.20 4.77 26.03
CA VAL A 564 7.57 5.33 24.72
C VAL A 564 8.68 4.51 24.05
N ALA A 565 9.68 4.07 24.81
CA ALA A 565 10.76 3.20 24.31
C ALA A 565 10.26 1.79 23.91
N ASP A 566 9.28 1.26 24.64
CA ASP A 566 8.62 0.00 24.31
C ASP A 566 7.80 0.11 23.01
N ILE A 567 7.01 1.18 22.85
CA ILE A 567 6.29 1.45 21.59
C ILE A 567 7.28 1.52 20.42
N ALA A 568 8.42 2.21 20.58
CA ALA A 568 9.46 2.25 19.55
C ALA A 568 9.98 0.85 19.20
N THR A 569 10.18 -0.01 20.20
CA THR A 569 10.61 -1.40 19.99
C THR A 569 9.56 -2.21 19.23
N ARG A 570 8.28 -2.07 19.58
CA ARG A 570 7.17 -2.74 18.88
C ARG A 570 6.98 -2.24 17.45
N CYS A 571 7.17 -0.95 17.19
CA CYS A 571 7.15 -0.40 15.83
C CYS A 571 8.20 -1.08 14.94
N VAL A 572 9.42 -1.32 15.45
CA VAL A 572 10.48 -1.99 14.68
C VAL A 572 10.21 -3.49 14.51
N LEU A 573 9.79 -4.18 15.57
CA LEU A 573 9.62 -5.64 15.55
C LEU A 573 8.35 -6.10 14.84
N PHE A 574 7.26 -5.35 14.97
CA PHE A 574 5.92 -5.79 14.57
C PHE A 574 5.27 -4.92 13.50
N GLY A 575 5.85 -3.76 13.17
CA GLY A 575 5.34 -2.85 12.14
C GLY A 575 5.35 -3.44 10.73
N GLY A 576 6.33 -4.30 10.42
CA GLY A 576 6.39 -5.00 9.13
C GLY A 576 5.39 -6.16 8.98
N ASP A 577 5.01 -6.78 10.11
CA ASP A 577 4.08 -7.91 10.16
C ASP A 577 2.61 -7.46 10.21
N GLY A 578 2.34 -6.16 10.40
CA GLY A 578 1.00 -5.59 10.58
C GLY A 578 0.34 -5.93 11.92
N LYS A 579 1.09 -6.48 12.89
CA LYS A 579 0.62 -6.81 14.25
C LYS A 579 0.55 -5.60 15.18
N PHE A 580 1.25 -4.52 14.84
CA PHE A 580 1.25 -3.25 15.57
C PHE A 580 1.26 -2.11 14.56
N GLY A 581 0.17 -1.33 14.49
CA GLY A 581 -0.03 -0.27 13.51
C GLY A 581 0.08 1.14 14.09
N MET A 582 -0.03 2.14 13.22
CA MET A 582 0.01 3.55 13.63
C MET A 582 -1.19 3.95 14.51
N VAL A 583 -2.34 3.32 14.31
CA VAL A 583 -3.53 3.50 15.15
C VAL A 583 -3.26 3.04 16.59
N ASP A 584 -2.59 1.91 16.77
CA ASP A 584 -2.24 1.39 18.10
C ASP A 584 -1.20 2.29 18.78
N ALA A 585 -0.15 2.68 18.04
CA ALA A 585 0.85 3.62 18.53
C ALA A 585 0.24 4.97 18.92
N ALA A 586 -0.69 5.52 18.13
CA ALA A 586 -1.37 6.76 18.43
C ALA A 586 -2.23 6.65 19.69
N ARG A 587 -3.03 5.56 19.82
CA ARG A 587 -3.88 5.32 20.99
C ARG A 587 -3.05 5.28 22.28
N GLU A 588 -1.96 4.51 22.29
CA GLU A 588 -1.12 4.37 23.48
C GLU A 588 -0.38 5.67 23.82
N LEU A 589 0.17 6.39 22.82
CA LEU A 589 0.85 7.67 23.05
C LEU A 589 -0.10 8.75 23.58
N LEU A 590 -1.37 8.75 23.15
CA LEU A 590 -2.40 9.64 23.69
C LEU A 590 -2.73 9.32 25.15
N GLN A 591 -2.80 8.03 25.51
CA GLN A 591 -2.99 7.63 26.90
C GLN A 591 -1.80 8.07 27.77
N ILE A 592 -0.56 7.88 27.28
CA ILE A 592 0.66 8.33 27.97
C ILE A 592 0.64 9.85 28.16
N ALA A 593 0.23 10.60 27.13
CA ALA A 593 0.11 12.06 27.19
C ALA A 593 -0.99 12.53 28.15
N GLY A 594 -2.11 11.79 28.24
CA GLY A 594 -3.31 12.17 28.99
C GLY A 594 -3.41 11.65 30.42
N ASN A 595 -2.54 10.74 30.88
CA ASN A 595 -2.67 10.11 32.20
C ASN A 595 -2.34 11.10 33.34
N ASN A 596 -3.37 11.60 34.02
CA ASN A 596 -3.33 12.62 35.06
C ASN A 596 -3.15 12.05 36.48
N GLY A 597 -2.05 11.32 36.69
CA GLY A 597 -1.61 10.92 38.03
C GLY A 597 -0.77 12.00 38.71
N GLY A 598 -1.40 13.03 39.29
CA GLY A 598 -0.80 13.91 40.30
C GLY A 598 0.36 14.85 39.91
N GLY A 599 0.83 14.81 38.66
CA GLY A 599 1.88 15.70 38.12
C GLY A 599 1.97 15.65 36.59
N GLY A 600 0.81 15.50 35.93
CA GLY A 600 0.69 15.21 34.50
C GLY A 600 1.13 16.36 33.59
N CYS A 601 1.40 16.00 32.35
CA CYS A 601 1.81 16.90 31.28
C CYS A 601 0.65 17.80 30.83
N ASP A 602 0.40 18.89 31.54
CA ASP A 602 -0.68 19.82 31.22
C ASP A 602 -0.54 20.41 29.81
N LYS A 603 -1.45 20.01 28.91
CA LYS A 603 -1.86 20.80 27.75
C LYS A 603 -3.36 20.67 27.55
N LYS A 604 -4.00 21.80 27.23
CA LYS A 604 -5.45 21.94 26.96
C LYS A 604 -5.97 20.80 26.09
N ARG A 605 -6.88 20.04 26.70
CA ARG A 605 -7.70 18.98 26.10
C ARG A 605 -8.34 19.38 24.77
N ASP A 606 -8.66 20.68 24.60
CA ASP A 606 -9.27 21.28 23.42
C ASP A 606 -8.54 20.98 22.09
N GLY A 607 -7.21 21.02 22.04
CA GLY A 607 -6.48 20.89 20.78
C GLY A 607 -6.39 19.45 20.28
N ILE A 608 -6.22 18.50 21.20
CA ILE A 608 -6.17 17.07 20.90
C ILE A 608 -7.59 16.63 20.53
N GLU A 609 -8.61 16.83 21.38
CA GLU A 609 -10.00 16.43 21.11
C GLU A 609 -10.57 16.98 19.80
N GLU A 610 -10.24 18.22 19.38
CA GLU A 610 -10.64 18.75 18.06
C GLU A 610 -10.01 18.01 16.87
N THR A 611 -8.76 17.52 16.97
CA THR A 611 -8.16 16.64 15.97
C THR A 611 -9.00 15.37 15.78
N PHE A 612 -9.58 14.87 16.88
CA PHE A 612 -10.32 13.62 16.92
C PHE A 612 -11.84 13.78 16.70
N SER A 613 -12.38 15.00 16.77
CA SER A 613 -13.83 15.26 16.76
C SER A 613 -14.50 15.13 15.39
N ASN A 614 -13.76 15.28 14.29
CA ASN A 614 -14.32 15.25 12.93
C ASN A 614 -14.23 13.88 12.24
N SER A 615 -13.66 12.88 12.90
CA SER A 615 -13.44 11.53 12.36
C SER A 615 -14.01 10.47 13.29
N SER A 616 -14.87 9.59 12.76
CA SER A 616 -15.51 8.52 13.53
C SER A 616 -14.51 7.52 14.11
N LEU A 617 -13.37 7.30 13.43
CA LEU A 617 -12.28 6.46 13.96
C LEU A 617 -11.62 7.13 15.17
N LEU A 618 -11.36 8.42 15.06
CA LEU A 618 -10.62 9.16 16.06
C LEU A 618 -11.44 9.44 17.33
N GLN A 619 -12.76 9.61 17.20
CA GLN A 619 -13.67 9.61 18.35
C GLN A 619 -13.55 8.31 19.16
N MET A 620 -13.47 7.15 18.49
CA MET A 620 -13.25 5.84 19.16
C MET A 620 -11.87 5.73 19.84
N ILE A 621 -10.85 6.47 19.37
CA ILE A 621 -9.50 6.47 19.98
C ILE A 621 -9.44 7.40 21.21
N SER A 622 -10.23 8.49 21.25
CA SER A 622 -10.23 9.47 22.35
C SER A 622 -11.11 9.08 23.55
N MET A 623 -12.02 8.10 23.39
CA MET A 623 -12.89 7.66 24.48
C MET A 623 -12.09 6.89 25.54
N SER A 624 -12.07 7.44 26.76
CA SER A 624 -11.58 6.74 27.95
C SER A 624 -12.57 5.62 28.34
N PRO A 625 -12.11 4.43 28.78
CA PRO A 625 -12.97 3.30 29.17
C PRO A 625 -14.05 3.64 30.20
N ASP A 626 -13.83 4.69 30.99
CA ASP A 626 -14.70 5.08 32.12
C ASP A 626 -15.98 5.83 31.71
N SER A 627 -16.10 6.26 30.45
CA SER A 627 -17.23 7.08 29.98
C SER A 627 -18.45 6.28 29.47
N ILE A 628 -18.41 4.95 29.54
CA ILE A 628 -19.52 4.06 29.13
C ILE A 628 -20.55 3.85 30.26
N TYR A 629 -20.37 4.48 31.42
CA TYR A 629 -21.40 4.48 32.48
C TYR A 629 -22.29 5.72 32.39
N LEU A 630 -23.40 5.62 31.66
CA LEU A 630 -24.55 6.49 31.88
C LEU A 630 -25.18 6.18 33.24
N PRO A 631 -25.60 7.19 34.04
CA PRO A 631 -26.31 6.95 35.27
C PRO A 631 -27.69 6.37 34.95
N LYS A 632 -28.01 5.24 35.60
CA LYS A 632 -29.36 4.68 35.60
C LYS A 632 -30.33 5.68 36.22
N THR A 633 -31.32 6.10 35.44
CA THR A 633 -32.62 6.60 35.95
C THR A 633 -33.72 5.77 35.33
#